data_AF-U7V0H8-F1
#
_entry.id   AF-U7V0H8-F1
#
_cell.length_a   1.000
_cell.length_b   1.000
_cell.length_c   1.000
_cell.angle_alpha   90.00
_cell.angle_beta   90.00
_cell.angle_gamma   90.00
#
_symmetry.space_group_name_H-M   'P 1'
#
loop_
_entity.id
_entity.type
_entity.pdbx_description
1 polymer ?
#
loop_
_entity_poly.entity_id
_entity_poly.type
_entity_poly.pdbx_seq_one_letter_code
_entity_poly.pdbx_strand_id
1 'polypeptide(L)'
;MDKEDEKQVLFECEKRYGHPRKDIPMDELYIWVVQGSSASFPSAIFSSREKAVRWIEKYKISGILSKYPLDISIYDWAITQGLFKPKRDDQKTPGFIQSFSTVHIEDSQYIDGVEEG
;
A
#
# COMPACT_ATOMS: atom_id res chain seq x y z
N MET A 1 0.39 0.70 22.43
CA MET A 1 -0.56 -0.41 22.21
C MET A 1 -0.09 -1.54 23.10
N ASP A 2 -1.00 -2.21 23.84
CA ASP A 2 -0.59 -3.36 24.63
C ASP A 2 -0.22 -4.51 23.69
N LYS A 3 0.84 -5.25 24.03
CA LYS A 3 1.35 -6.37 23.22
C LYS A 3 0.33 -7.48 22.97
N GLU A 4 -0.76 -7.47 23.71
CA GLU A 4 -1.88 -8.42 23.61
C GLU A 4 -2.85 -8.05 22.48
N ASP A 5 -3.12 -6.74 22.30
CA ASP A 5 -3.95 -6.22 21.21
C ASP A 5 -3.29 -6.47 19.83
N GLU A 6 -1.97 -6.28 19.73
CA GLU A 6 -1.21 -6.54 18.49
C GLU A 6 -1.28 -8.02 18.07
N LYS A 7 -1.16 -8.94 19.03
CA LYS A 7 -1.23 -10.39 18.76
C LYS A 7 -2.61 -10.82 18.30
N GLN A 8 -3.66 -10.24 18.88
CA GLN A 8 -5.03 -10.54 18.51
C GLN A 8 -5.33 -10.07 17.07
N VAL A 9 -4.90 -8.86 16.72
CA VAL A 9 -5.06 -8.30 15.36
C VAL A 9 -4.31 -9.13 14.32
N LEU A 10 -3.06 -9.50 14.60
CA LEU A 10 -2.26 -10.32 13.71
C LEU A 10 -2.89 -11.70 13.49
N PHE A 11 -3.38 -12.35 14.56
CA PHE A 11 -4.05 -13.65 14.48
C PHE A 11 -5.33 -13.61 13.63
N GLU A 12 -6.15 -12.57 13.76
CA GLU A 12 -7.36 -12.42 12.97
C GLU A 12 -7.09 -12.13 11.50
N CYS A 13 -6.07 -11.31 11.19
CA CYS A 13 -5.59 -11.12 9.82
C CYS A 13 -5.08 -12.43 9.20
N GLU A 14 -4.29 -13.21 9.96
CA GLU A 14 -3.75 -14.51 9.55
C GLU A 14 -4.86 -15.52 9.23
N LYS A 15 -5.91 -15.56 10.06
CA LYS A 15 -7.07 -16.41 9.80
C LYS A 15 -7.83 -16.00 8.54
N ARG A 16 -7.88 -14.70 8.26
CA ARG A 16 -8.71 -14.14 7.19
C ARG A 16 -8.04 -14.18 5.83
N TYR A 17 -6.73 -13.97 5.78
CA TYR A 17 -5.96 -13.84 4.54
C TYR A 17 -4.90 -14.94 4.35
N GLY A 18 -4.74 -15.83 5.34
CA GLY A 18 -3.60 -16.73 5.43
C GLY A 18 -2.40 -16.04 6.08
N HIS A 19 -1.45 -16.82 6.61
CA HIS A 19 -0.16 -16.28 6.99
C HIS A 19 0.51 -15.75 5.72
N PRO A 20 0.96 -14.48 5.66
CA PRO A 20 1.84 -14.04 4.59
C PRO A 20 3.01 -15.03 4.58
N ARG A 21 3.14 -15.76 3.48
CA ARG A 21 4.05 -16.89 3.27
C ARG A 21 5.21 -16.93 4.29
N LYS A 22 5.23 -17.95 5.17
CA LYS A 22 6.27 -18.12 6.22
C LYS A 22 7.70 -18.09 5.69
N ASP A 23 7.84 -18.33 4.39
CA ASP A 23 9.07 -18.39 3.60
C ASP A 23 9.49 -17.05 2.98
N ILE A 24 8.67 -15.99 3.06
CA ILE A 24 8.96 -14.70 2.45
C ILE A 24 8.86 -13.59 3.50
N PRO A 25 9.97 -12.87 3.80
CA PRO A 25 9.94 -11.68 4.65
C PRO A 25 8.89 -10.69 4.15
N MET A 26 8.12 -10.07 5.04
CA MET A 26 7.04 -9.12 4.67
C MET A 26 7.53 -8.00 3.74
N ASP A 27 8.78 -7.62 3.87
CA ASP A 27 9.53 -6.67 3.06
C ASP A 27 9.71 -7.08 1.58
N GLU A 28 9.50 -8.35 1.22
CA GLU A 28 9.62 -8.87 -0.16
C GLU A 28 8.29 -8.99 -0.93
N LEU A 29 7.15 -8.64 -0.31
CA LEU A 29 5.82 -8.72 -0.92
C LEU A 29 5.23 -7.32 -1.20
N TYR A 30 6.05 -6.39 -1.67
CA TYR A 30 5.58 -5.06 -2.09
C TYR A 30 5.62 -4.90 -3.61
N ILE A 31 4.61 -4.23 -4.14
CA ILE A 31 4.52 -3.78 -5.52
C ILE A 31 4.59 -2.25 -5.58
N TRP A 32 5.04 -1.75 -6.72
CA TRP A 32 5.17 -0.33 -7.01
C TRP A 32 4.13 0.06 -8.05
N VAL A 33 3.20 0.92 -7.65
CA VAL A 33 2.06 1.33 -8.47
C VAL A 33 2.33 2.74 -8.97
N VAL A 34 2.28 2.93 -10.29
CA VAL A 34 2.39 4.25 -10.91
C VAL A 34 1.01 4.70 -11.35
N GLN A 35 0.58 5.88 -10.91
CA GLN A 35 -0.63 6.54 -11.39
C GLN A 35 -0.26 7.89 -11.99
N GLY A 36 -0.43 8.03 -13.31
CA GLY A 36 -0.21 9.31 -14.00
C GLY A 36 -1.20 10.38 -13.55
N SER A 37 -0.81 11.65 -13.57
CA SER A 37 -1.61 12.77 -13.02
C SER A 37 -2.99 12.94 -13.66
N SER A 38 -3.19 12.46 -14.90
CA SER A 38 -4.48 12.50 -15.60
C SER A 38 -5.18 11.14 -15.69
N ALA A 39 -4.61 10.10 -15.07
CA ALA A 39 -5.15 8.75 -15.13
C ALA A 39 -6.19 8.52 -14.02
N SER A 40 -7.31 7.88 -14.36
CA SER A 40 -8.31 7.45 -13.37
C SER A 40 -7.98 6.10 -12.72
N PHE A 41 -7.00 5.38 -13.29
CA PHE A 41 -6.55 4.05 -12.84
C PHE A 41 -5.02 3.98 -12.88
N PRO A 42 -4.40 3.02 -12.17
CA PRO A 42 -2.97 2.78 -12.27
C PRO A 42 -2.52 2.63 -13.73
N SER A 43 -1.47 3.35 -14.09
CA SER A 43 -0.87 3.33 -15.42
C SER A 43 0.09 2.16 -15.58
N ALA A 44 0.78 1.75 -14.51
CA ALA A 44 1.69 0.61 -14.51
C ALA A 44 1.91 0.06 -13.09
N ILE A 45 2.30 -1.22 -13.00
CA ILE A 45 2.64 -1.91 -11.74
C ILE A 45 3.98 -2.63 -11.91
N PHE A 46 4.85 -2.51 -10.93
CA PHE A 46 6.21 -3.07 -10.96
C PHE A 46 6.53 -3.85 -9.68
N SER A 47 7.40 -4.85 -9.83
CA SER A 47 7.92 -5.64 -8.70
C SER A 47 9.06 -4.97 -7.92
N SER A 48 9.55 -3.81 -8.37
CA SER A 48 10.68 -3.12 -7.76
C SER A 48 10.67 -1.64 -8.12
N ARG A 49 11.12 -0.77 -7.21
CA ARG A 49 11.14 0.69 -7.39
C ARG A 49 11.94 1.07 -8.64
N GLU A 50 13.09 0.44 -8.83
CA GLU A 50 14.05 0.76 -9.90
C GLU A 50 13.45 0.52 -11.28
N LYS A 51 12.59 -0.50 -11.44
CA LYS A 51 11.87 -0.74 -12.69
C LYS A 51 10.81 0.33 -12.95
N ALA A 52 10.10 0.76 -11.90
CA ALA A 52 9.11 1.82 -11.99
C ALA A 52 9.77 3.16 -12.37
N VAL A 53 10.84 3.54 -11.66
CA VAL A 53 11.59 4.78 -11.91
C VAL A 53 12.15 4.82 -13.33
N ARG A 54 12.81 3.74 -13.80
CA ARG A 54 13.29 3.67 -15.20
C ARG A 54 12.17 3.86 -16.23
N TRP A 55 10.97 3.35 -15.95
CA TRP A 55 9.82 3.54 -16.84
C TRP A 55 9.30 4.98 -16.80
N ILE A 56 9.18 5.57 -15.60
CA ILE A 56 8.79 6.97 -15.40
C ILE A 56 9.74 7.92 -16.13
N GLU A 57 11.05 7.78 -15.93
CA GLU A 57 12.09 8.60 -16.58
C GLU A 57 12.05 8.45 -18.10
N LYS A 58 11.99 7.21 -18.60
CA LYS A 58 11.99 6.92 -20.04
C LYS A 58 10.82 7.58 -20.76
N TYR A 59 9.64 7.58 -20.15
CA TYR A 59 8.41 8.08 -20.76
C TYR A 59 7.99 9.47 -20.26
N LYS A 60 8.81 10.12 -19.42
CA LYS A 60 8.55 11.44 -18.84
C LYS A 60 7.18 11.53 -18.14
N ILE A 61 6.90 10.53 -17.31
CA ILE A 61 5.60 10.44 -16.64
C ILE A 61 5.52 11.48 -15.52
N SER A 62 4.43 12.25 -15.54
CA SER A 62 4.00 13.07 -14.40
C SER A 62 2.93 12.31 -13.61
N GLY A 63 3.08 12.20 -12.30
CA GLY A 63 2.16 11.42 -11.46
C GLY A 63 2.73 11.07 -10.10
N ILE A 64 2.20 10.01 -9.50
CA ILE A 64 2.65 9.47 -8.22
C ILE A 64 3.09 8.02 -8.37
N LEU A 65 4.20 7.68 -7.71
CA LEU A 65 4.68 6.33 -7.51
C LEU A 65 4.41 5.96 -6.05
N SER A 66 3.70 4.86 -5.80
CA SER A 66 3.36 4.43 -4.43
C SER A 66 3.67 2.96 -4.21
N LYS A 67 4.14 2.61 -3.01
CA LYS A 67 4.50 1.25 -2.62
C LYS A 67 3.34 0.55 -1.89
N TYR A 68 2.75 -0.45 -2.53
CA TYR A 68 1.61 -1.18 -2.01
C TYR A 68 2.02 -2.58 -1.55
N PRO A 69 1.57 -3.04 -0.37
CA PRO A 69 1.76 -4.42 0.03
C PRO A 69 0.87 -5.33 -0.83
N LEU A 70 1.40 -6.50 -1.20
CA LEU A 70 0.71 -7.52 -1.98
C LEU A 70 -0.15 -8.40 -1.07
N ASP A 71 -1.30 -8.84 -1.58
CA ASP A 71 -2.26 -9.72 -0.89
C ASP A 71 -2.86 -9.18 0.42
N ILE A 72 -2.62 -7.90 0.74
CA ILE A 72 -3.24 -7.20 1.87
C ILE A 72 -3.70 -5.81 1.45
N SER A 73 -4.94 -5.45 1.82
CA SER A 73 -5.48 -4.12 1.54
C SER A 73 -4.74 -3.05 2.35
N ILE A 74 -4.71 -1.80 1.88
CA ILE A 74 -4.14 -0.68 2.66
C ILE A 74 -4.87 -0.49 3.99
N TYR A 75 -6.17 -0.76 4.04
CA TYR A 75 -6.97 -0.73 5.26
C TYR A 75 -6.45 -1.75 6.29
N ASP A 76 -6.35 -3.02 5.89
CA ASP A 76 -5.87 -4.08 6.78
C ASP A 76 -4.40 -3.88 7.14
N TRP A 77 -3.56 -3.48 6.17
CA TRP A 77 -2.15 -3.17 6.39
C TRP A 77 -2.00 -2.09 7.46
N ALA A 78 -2.72 -0.97 7.35
CA ALA A 78 -2.64 0.11 8.33
C ALA A 78 -3.07 -0.34 9.75
N ILE A 79 -4.02 -1.28 9.84
CA ILE A 79 -4.43 -1.88 11.12
C ILE A 79 -3.32 -2.79 11.68
N THR A 80 -2.74 -3.67 10.86
CA THR A 80 -1.66 -4.58 11.28
C THR A 80 -0.41 -3.84 11.74
N GLN A 81 -0.11 -2.68 11.14
CA GLN A 81 1.01 -1.82 11.52
C GLN A 81 0.69 -0.94 12.74
N GLY A 82 -0.55 -0.96 13.26
CA GLY A 82 -0.97 -0.10 14.36
C GLY A 82 -1.14 1.37 13.98
N LEU A 83 -1.11 1.71 12.69
CA LEU A 83 -1.25 3.06 12.14
C LEU A 83 -2.71 3.52 12.11
N PHE A 84 -3.65 2.58 12.05
CA PHE A 84 -5.08 2.86 12.08
C PHE A 84 -5.80 1.88 13.03
N LYS A 85 -6.70 2.41 13.88
CA LYS A 85 -7.59 1.59 14.73
C LYS A 85 -9.03 2.03 14.48
N PRO A 86 -9.87 1.23 13.79
CA PRO A 86 -11.26 1.59 13.54
C PRO A 86 -12.03 1.63 14.86
N LYS A 87 -12.45 2.82 15.29
CA LYS A 87 -13.16 3.06 16.56
C LYS A 87 -14.67 3.14 16.37
N ARG A 88 -15.13 3.47 15.18
CA ARG A 88 -16.55 3.63 14.84
C ARG A 88 -17.01 2.53 13.89
N ASP A 89 -18.28 2.16 13.95
CA ASP A 89 -18.83 1.07 13.13
C ASP A 89 -18.85 1.40 11.64
N ASP A 90 -19.03 2.67 11.26
CA ASP A 90 -18.96 3.11 9.86
C ASP A 90 -17.58 2.87 9.24
N GLN A 91 -16.51 2.90 10.04
CA GLN A 91 -15.13 2.63 9.60
C GLN A 91 -14.86 1.16 9.28
N LYS A 92 -15.84 0.28 9.51
CA LYS A 92 -15.77 -1.16 9.21
C LYS A 92 -16.69 -1.54 8.04
N THR A 93 -17.39 -0.56 7.46
CA THR A 93 -18.32 -0.80 6.36
C THR A 93 -17.59 -0.97 5.02
N PRO A 94 -18.15 -1.72 4.06
CA PRO A 94 -17.56 -1.85 2.72
C PRO A 94 -17.30 -0.50 2.05
N GLY A 95 -18.22 0.45 2.21
CA GLY A 95 -18.11 1.79 1.64
C GLY A 95 -16.91 2.59 2.17
N PHE A 96 -16.56 2.41 3.45
CA PHE A 96 -15.37 3.02 4.02
C PHE A 96 -14.10 2.29 3.60
N ILE A 97 -14.11 0.95 3.64
CA ILE A 97 -12.94 0.12 3.32
C ILE A 97 -12.49 0.35 1.88
N GLN A 98 -13.41 0.37 0.92
CA GLN A 98 -13.08 0.56 -0.51
C GLN A 98 -12.51 1.95 -0.83
N SER A 99 -12.77 2.96 -0.01
CA SER A 99 -12.29 4.32 -0.19
C SER A 99 -11.15 4.69 0.77
N PHE A 100 -10.67 3.73 1.56
CA PHE A 100 -9.66 3.99 2.56
C PHE A 100 -8.31 4.32 1.91
N SER A 101 -7.66 5.35 2.41
CA SER A 101 -6.31 5.74 2.04
C SER A 101 -5.54 6.19 3.28
N THR A 102 -4.21 6.22 3.18
CA THR A 102 -3.34 6.66 4.27
C THR A 102 -2.09 7.34 3.72
N VAL A 103 -1.59 8.33 4.45
CA VAL A 103 -0.34 9.06 4.14
C VAL A 103 0.91 8.27 4.56
N HIS A 104 0.74 7.13 5.22
CA HIS A 104 1.85 6.30 5.70
C HIS A 104 2.41 5.36 4.63
N ILE A 105 1.81 5.33 3.44
CA ILE A 105 2.38 4.62 2.30
C ILE A 105 3.61 5.39 1.83
N GLU A 106 4.70 4.66 1.55
CA GLU A 106 5.85 5.23 0.86
C GLU A 106 5.43 5.62 -0.56
N ASP A 107 5.49 6.91 -0.87
CA ASP A 107 5.21 7.46 -2.18
C ASP A 107 6.22 8.54 -2.60
N SER A 108 6.22 8.86 -3.89
CA SER A 108 7.07 9.88 -4.49
C SER A 108 6.34 10.52 -5.66
N GLN A 109 6.35 11.85 -5.72
CA GLN A 109 5.74 12.60 -6.83
C GLN A 109 6.75 12.76 -7.96
N TYR A 110 6.28 12.72 -9.20
CA TYR A 110 7.10 12.94 -10.39
C TYR A 110 6.49 14.01 -11.30
N ILE A 111 7.34 14.85 -11.89
CA ILE A 111 7.00 15.81 -12.95
C ILE A 111 7.93 15.58 -14.13
N ASP A 112 7.35 15.28 -15.29
CA ASP A 112 8.04 15.01 -16.56
C ASP A 112 9.19 13.98 -16.44
N GLY A 113 8.99 12.98 -15.58
CA GLY A 113 9.95 11.91 -15.31
C GLY A 113 10.98 12.20 -14.21
N VAL A 114 10.89 13.34 -13.53
CA VAL A 114 11.81 13.75 -12.46
C VAL A 114 11.10 13.67 -11.10
N GLU A 115 11.75 13.08 -10.10
CA GLU A 115 11.23 12.97 -8.74
C GLU A 115 11.23 14.33 -8.03
N GLU A 116 10.09 14.73 -7.46
CA GLU A 116 9.93 15.92 -6.64
C GLU A 116 10.08 15.56 -5.15
N GLY A 117 10.86 16.35 -4.40
CA GLY A 117 11.22 16.10 -3.00
C GLY A 117 10.67 17.14 -2.03
#